data_AF-A0A3P7KYN3-F1
#
_entry.id   AF-A0A3P7KYN3-F1
#
_cell.length_a   1.000
_cell.length_b   1.000
_cell.length_c   1.000
_cell.angle_alpha   90.00
_cell.angle_beta   90.00
_cell.angle_gamma   90.00
#
_symmetry.space_group_name_H-M   'P 1'
#
loop_
_entity.id
_entity.type
_entity.pdbx_description
1 polymer ?
#
loop_
_entity_poly.entity_id
_entity_poly.type
_entity_poly.pdbx_seq_one_letter_code
_entity_poly.pdbx_strand_id
1 'polypeptide(L)'
;MSGVGAYHNPIWIQTRSGKLLWTIARNLEEAIGNNSTSRKFLAYSTHDVTIAALLDSMGVLKLALAPLGRPAFTAAVIFELWKTEKREPYLKVLFRRGSGFDKYIDLTTEVRGCNKTQFCPVDSFLEAMNEYENDDPEALCQVC
;
A
#
# COMPACT_ATOMS: atom_id res chain seq x y z
N MET A 1 -1.37 1.09 -22.41
CA MET A 1 -0.64 0.32 -21.39
C MET A 1 -0.31 1.27 -20.27
N SER A 2 -1.02 1.16 -19.16
CA SER A 2 -0.77 1.98 -17.99
C SER A 2 0.48 1.39 -17.32
N GLY A 3 1.65 2.03 -17.38
CA GLY A 3 2.95 1.62 -16.82
C GLY A 3 3.08 1.23 -15.33
N VAL A 4 2.17 0.43 -14.79
CA VAL A 4 2.41 -0.43 -13.61
C VAL A 4 2.00 -1.84 -14.02
N GLY A 5 2.84 -2.83 -13.76
CA GLY A 5 2.71 -4.16 -14.36
C GLY A 5 4.03 -4.82 -14.73
N ALA A 6 4.23 -5.13 -16.01
CA ALA A 6 5.44 -5.80 -16.49
C ALA A 6 6.70 -4.92 -16.35
N TYR A 7 6.54 -3.60 -16.21
CA TYR A 7 7.60 -2.62 -16.09
C TYR A 7 7.45 -1.90 -14.75
N HIS A 8 8.34 -2.19 -13.80
CA HIS A 8 8.45 -1.49 -12.53
C HIS A 8 9.21 -0.17 -12.78
N ASN A 9 8.53 0.96 -12.60
CA ASN A 9 9.12 2.29 -12.78
C ASN A 9 8.65 3.22 -11.63
N PRO A 10 9.56 3.70 -10.76
CA PRO A 10 9.22 4.54 -9.62
C PRO A 10 8.44 5.81 -10.00
N ILE A 11 8.84 6.52 -11.05
CA ILE A 11 8.17 7.76 -11.51
C ILE A 11 6.72 7.46 -11.92
N TRP A 12 6.49 6.34 -12.61
CA TRP A 12 5.15 5.93 -13.03
C TRP A 12 4.27 5.49 -11.85
N ILE A 13 4.86 4.93 -10.80
CA ILE A 13 4.17 4.59 -9.55
C ILE A 13 3.80 5.89 -8.81
N GLN A 14 4.74 6.81 -8.65
CA GLN A 14 4.54 8.11 -7.99
C GLN A 14 3.38 8.90 -8.62
N THR A 15 3.33 8.98 -9.95
CA THR A 15 2.26 9.69 -10.68
C THR A 15 0.86 9.09 -10.50
N ARG A 16 0.74 7.84 -10.02
CA ARG A 16 -0.54 7.12 -9.91
C ARG A 16 -1.03 6.93 -8.49
N SER A 17 -0.13 6.49 -7.63
CA SER A 17 -0.41 6.17 -6.24
C SER A 17 0.46 6.95 -5.27
N GLY A 18 1.41 7.78 -5.72
CA GLY A 18 2.35 8.47 -4.83
C GLY A 18 1.67 9.34 -3.79
N LYS A 19 0.68 10.14 -4.19
CA LYS A 19 -0.11 10.96 -3.24
C LYS A 19 -0.90 10.11 -2.24
N LEU A 20 -1.43 8.98 -2.70
CA LEU A 20 -2.17 8.06 -1.84
C LEU A 20 -1.24 7.34 -0.85
N LEU A 21 -0.07 6.89 -1.30
CA LEU A 21 0.97 6.30 -0.47
C LEU A 21 1.43 7.29 0.60
N TRP A 22 1.76 8.51 0.21
CA TRP A 22 2.13 9.59 1.13
C TRP A 22 1.05 9.83 2.19
N THR A 23 -0.22 9.85 1.77
CA THR A 23 -1.36 10.02 2.68
C THR A 23 -1.47 8.85 3.65
N ILE A 24 -1.33 7.61 3.18
CA ILE A 24 -1.36 6.40 4.02
C ILE A 24 -0.20 6.41 5.02
N ALA A 25 1.02 6.74 4.56
CA ALA A 25 2.21 6.86 5.40
C ALA A 25 1.98 7.84 6.55
N ARG A 26 1.51 9.06 6.24
CA ARG A 26 1.21 10.07 7.25
C ARG A 26 0.13 9.62 8.24
N ASN A 27 -0.94 8.99 7.75
CA ASN A 27 -1.99 8.46 8.61
C ASN A 27 -1.48 7.38 9.56
N LEU A 28 -0.54 6.53 9.13
CA LEU A 28 0.09 5.52 9.97
C LEU A 28 0.94 6.16 11.08
N GLU A 29 1.77 7.16 10.72
CA GLU A 29 2.56 7.92 11.70
C GLU A 29 1.68 8.63 12.73
N GLU A 30 0.62 9.31 12.28
CA GLU A 30 -0.35 9.98 13.15
C GLU A 30 -1.05 9.01 14.11
N ALA A 31 -1.41 7.81 13.61
CA ALA A 31 -2.02 6.77 14.42
C ALA A 31 -1.05 6.19 15.47
N ILE A 32 0.25 6.10 15.17
CA ILE A 32 1.29 5.70 16.14
C ILE A 32 1.46 6.75 17.23
N GLY A 33 1.39 8.03 16.88
CA GLY A 33 1.53 9.19 17.77
C GLY A 33 0.49 9.30 18.90
N ASN A 34 -0.44 8.34 19.01
CA ASN A 34 -1.34 8.17 20.15
C ASN A 34 -2.26 9.38 20.43
N ASN A 35 -2.64 10.14 19.39
CA ASN A 35 -3.66 11.17 19.55
C ASN A 35 -5.03 10.51 19.69
N SER A 36 -5.73 10.73 20.81
CA SER A 36 -7.02 10.10 21.16
C SER A 36 -8.17 10.45 20.21
N THR A 37 -7.93 11.35 19.27
CA THR A 37 -8.84 11.79 18.20
C THR A 37 -8.53 11.17 16.83
N SER A 38 -7.50 10.32 16.73
CA SER A 38 -7.09 9.68 15.47
C SER A 38 -8.22 8.82 14.86
N ARG A 39 -8.36 8.90 13.53
CA ARG A 39 -9.36 8.13 12.78
C ARG A 39 -8.99 6.65 12.81
N LYS A 40 -9.90 5.81 13.33
CA LYS A 40 -9.69 4.35 13.41
C LYS A 40 -9.86 3.63 12.08
N PHE A 41 -10.58 4.22 11.13
CA PHE A 41 -10.87 3.62 9.85
C PHE A 41 -10.93 4.70 8.78
N LEU A 42 -10.17 4.48 7.71
CA LEU A 42 -10.09 5.33 6.54
C LEU A 42 -10.32 4.45 5.32
N ALA A 43 -11.24 4.86 4.45
CA ALA A 43 -11.56 4.14 3.22
C ALA A 43 -11.41 5.06 2.02
N TYR A 44 -10.62 4.62 1.05
CA TYR A 44 -10.39 5.34 -0.19
C TYR A 44 -11.04 4.55 -1.33
N SER A 45 -12.08 5.11 -1.94
CA SER A 45 -12.66 4.57 -3.17
C SER A 45 -11.78 4.98 -4.34
N THR A 46 -11.34 4.01 -5.14
CA THR A 46 -10.35 4.25 -6.20
C THR A 46 -10.52 3.27 -7.36
N HIS A 47 -9.61 3.33 -8.32
CA HIS A 47 -9.61 2.52 -9.53
C HIS A 47 -8.56 1.41 -9.47
N ASP A 48 -8.74 0.42 -10.34
CA ASP A 48 -7.84 -0.72 -10.51
C ASP A 48 -6.39 -0.32 -10.78
N VAL A 49 -6.16 0.73 -11.57
CA VAL A 49 -4.82 1.26 -11.85
C VAL A 49 -4.10 1.77 -10.59
N THR A 50 -4.83 2.33 -9.62
CA THR A 50 -4.27 2.81 -8.36
C THR A 50 -3.95 1.64 -7.44
N ILE A 51 -4.83 0.64 -7.36
CA ILE A 51 -4.58 -0.61 -6.62
C ILE A 51 -3.35 -1.32 -7.20
N ALA A 52 -3.24 -1.43 -8.51
CA ALA A 52 -2.07 -2.02 -9.16
C ALA A 52 -0.80 -1.25 -8.82
N ALA A 53 -0.81 0.08 -8.86
CA ALA A 53 0.36 0.88 -8.49
C ALA A 53 0.78 0.72 -7.02
N LEU A 54 -0.19 0.64 -6.09
CA LEU A 54 0.07 0.34 -4.68
C LEU A 54 0.70 -1.05 -4.48
N LEU A 55 0.18 -2.06 -5.17
CA LEU A 55 0.73 -3.41 -5.06
C LEU A 55 2.13 -3.51 -5.70
N ASP A 56 2.41 -2.71 -6.73
CA ASP A 56 3.73 -2.63 -7.38
C ASP A 56 4.76 -1.93 -6.50
N SER A 57 4.40 -0.81 -5.85
CA SER A 57 5.29 -0.13 -4.89
C SER A 57 5.73 -1.06 -3.76
N MET A 58 4.79 -1.87 -3.25
CA MET A 58 5.03 -2.88 -2.22
C MET A 58 5.73 -4.15 -2.73
N GLY A 59 5.95 -4.31 -4.04
CA GLY A 59 6.58 -5.48 -4.64
C GLY A 59 5.72 -6.75 -4.68
N VAL A 60 4.44 -6.67 -4.35
CA VAL A 60 3.51 -7.81 -4.22
C VAL A 60 2.53 -7.94 -5.39
N LEU A 61 2.65 -7.09 -6.42
CA LEU A 61 1.76 -7.05 -7.58
C LEU A 61 1.50 -8.42 -8.20
N LYS A 62 2.57 -9.14 -8.56
CA LYS A 62 2.47 -10.44 -9.24
C LYS A 62 1.78 -11.48 -8.35
N LEU A 63 2.10 -11.48 -7.06
CA LEU A 63 1.51 -12.40 -6.09
C LEU A 63 0.01 -12.14 -5.90
N ALA A 64 -0.36 -10.86 -5.74
CA ALA A 64 -1.74 -10.45 -5.50
C ALA A 64 -2.63 -10.68 -6.72
N LEU A 65 -2.15 -10.34 -7.92
CA LEU A 65 -2.97 -10.30 -9.13
C LEU A 65 -2.89 -11.55 -10.00
N ALA A 66 -2.01 -12.52 -9.70
CA ALA A 66 -1.97 -13.78 -10.45
C ALA A 66 -3.25 -14.63 -10.23
N PRO A 67 -3.79 -15.26 -11.29
CA PRO A 67 -3.32 -15.25 -12.68
C PRO A 67 -3.94 -14.14 -13.56
N LEU A 68 -4.92 -13.38 -13.07
CA LEU A 68 -5.67 -12.40 -13.86
C LEU A 68 -4.83 -11.23 -14.38
N GLY A 69 -3.75 -10.86 -13.67
CA GLY A 69 -2.87 -9.74 -14.03
C GLY A 69 -3.48 -8.35 -13.80
N ARG A 70 -4.70 -8.27 -13.24
CA ARG A 70 -5.39 -7.01 -12.90
C ARG A 70 -6.28 -7.20 -11.67
N PRO A 71 -6.53 -6.13 -10.87
CA PRO A 71 -7.51 -6.20 -9.78
C PRO A 71 -8.91 -6.52 -10.32
N ALA A 72 -9.65 -7.40 -9.63
CA ALA A 72 -11.05 -7.65 -9.99
C ALA A 72 -11.96 -6.53 -9.45
N PHE A 73 -13.21 -6.55 -9.88
CA PHE A 73 -14.22 -5.64 -9.33
C PHE A 73 -14.33 -5.83 -7.81
N THR A 74 -14.43 -4.71 -7.08
CA THR A 74 -14.42 -4.63 -5.60
C THR A 74 -13.16 -5.21 -4.93
N ALA A 75 -12.03 -5.28 -5.63
CA ALA A 75 -10.75 -5.56 -5.00
C ALA A 75 -10.40 -4.47 -3.98
N ALA A 76 -9.72 -4.84 -2.90
CA ALA A 76 -9.31 -3.90 -1.86
C ALA A 76 -7.95 -4.29 -1.28
N VAL A 77 -7.15 -3.28 -0.97
CA VAL A 77 -5.93 -3.40 -0.16
C VAL A 77 -6.23 -2.80 1.20
N ILE A 78 -5.90 -3.52 2.27
CA ILE A 78 -6.17 -3.11 3.65
C ILE A 78 -4.83 -3.04 4.37
N PHE A 79 -4.61 -1.92 5.05
CA PHE A 79 -3.47 -1.68 5.91
C PHE A 79 -3.98 -1.68 7.36
N GLU A 80 -3.56 -2.65 8.15
CA GLU A 80 -3.93 -2.73 9.57
C GLU A 80 -2.72 -2.39 10.43
N LEU A 81 -2.84 -1.33 11.21
CA LEU A 81 -1.87 -0.98 12.23
C LEU A 81 -2.23 -1.68 13.55
N TRP A 82 -1.30 -2.47 14.06
CA TRP A 82 -1.45 -3.21 15.30
C TRP A 82 -0.47 -2.71 16.35
N LYS A 83 -0.94 -2.58 17.58
CA LYS A 83 -0.14 -2.23 18.75
C LYS A 83 -0.47 -3.18 19.89
N THR A 84 0.56 -3.71 20.54
CA THR A 84 0.39 -4.57 21.73
C THR A 84 1.28 -4.05 22.83
N GLU A 85 0.93 -4.24 24.10
CA GLU A 85 1.74 -3.73 25.24
C GLU A 85 3.19 -4.25 25.25
N LYS A 86 3.44 -5.40 24.63
CA LYS A 86 4.73 -6.11 24.66
C LYS A 86 5.58 -5.91 23.40
N ARG A 87 5.08 -5.20 22.39
CA ARG A 87 5.75 -5.06 21.09
C ARG A 87 5.53 -3.69 20.49
N GLU A 88 6.53 -3.26 19.74
CA GLU A 88 6.41 -2.08 18.90
C GLU A 88 5.27 -2.21 17.88
N PRO A 89 4.70 -1.07 17.42
CA PRO A 89 3.67 -1.05 16.41
C PRO A 89 4.12 -1.78 15.14
N TYR A 90 3.21 -2.58 14.57
CA TYR A 90 3.49 -3.32 13.35
C TYR A 90 2.32 -3.23 12.36
N LEU A 91 2.65 -3.35 11.09
CA LEU A 91 1.72 -3.27 9.97
C LEU A 91 1.35 -4.68 9.48
N LYS A 92 0.09 -4.89 9.14
CA LYS A 92 -0.35 -5.98 8.27
C LYS A 92 -0.94 -5.44 6.99
N VAL A 93 -0.60 -6.07 5.87
CA VAL A 93 -1.12 -5.74 4.55
C VAL A 93 -1.95 -6.90 4.06
N LEU A 94 -3.25 -6.68 3.91
CA LEU A 94 -4.20 -7.69 3.45
C LEU A 94 -4.75 -7.31 2.07
N PHE A 95 -5.02 -8.31 1.25
CA PHE A 95 -5.61 -8.13 -0.06
C PHE A 95 -6.87 -8.95 -0.24
N ARG A 96 -7.95 -8.27 -0.66
CA ARG A 96 -9.18 -8.89 -1.11
C ARG A 96 -9.23 -8.88 -2.62
N ARG A 97 -9.38 -10.07 -3.22
CA ARG A 97 -9.34 -10.24 -4.68
C ARG A 97 -10.52 -9.59 -5.41
N GLY A 98 -11.72 -9.65 -4.87
CA GLY A 98 -12.92 -9.07 -5.48
C GLY A 98 -14.21 -9.79 -5.08
N SER A 99 -15.29 -9.52 -5.82
CA SER A 99 -16.60 -10.14 -5.58
C SER A 99 -16.52 -11.67 -5.68
N GLY A 100 -17.22 -12.37 -4.76
CA GLY A 100 -17.18 -13.84 -4.66
C GLY A 100 -15.94 -14.40 -3.93
N PHE A 101 -15.02 -13.53 -3.48
CA PHE A 101 -13.89 -13.91 -2.63
C PHE A 101 -14.03 -13.25 -1.24
N ASP A 102 -14.46 -14.04 -0.26
CA ASP A 102 -14.64 -13.57 1.12
C ASP A 102 -13.37 -13.66 1.96
N LYS A 103 -12.33 -14.30 1.45
CA LYS A 103 -11.05 -14.46 2.15
C LYS A 103 -10.10 -13.32 1.81
N TYR A 104 -9.52 -12.74 2.86
CA TYR A 104 -8.39 -11.83 2.76
C TYR A 104 -7.09 -12.64 2.69
N ILE A 105 -6.23 -12.26 1.77
CA ILE A 105 -4.89 -12.83 1.62
C ILE A 105 -3.93 -11.95 2.40
N ASP A 106 -3.19 -12.54 3.33
CA ASP A 106 -2.12 -11.83 4.03
C ASP A 106 -0.91 -11.72 3.10
N LEU A 107 -0.53 -10.48 2.77
CA LEU A 107 0.64 -10.18 1.92
C LEU A 107 1.84 -9.70 2.74
N THR A 108 1.70 -9.55 4.06
CA THR A 108 2.66 -8.84 4.93
C THR A 108 4.09 -9.37 4.80
N THR A 109 4.29 -10.68 4.72
CA THR A 109 5.62 -11.28 4.61
C THR A 109 6.31 -11.00 3.27
N GLU A 110 5.53 -10.73 2.22
CA GLU A 110 6.02 -10.53 0.86
C GLU A 110 6.17 -9.04 0.51
N VAL A 111 5.68 -8.15 1.38
CA VAL A 111 5.82 -6.71 1.21
C VAL A 111 7.29 -6.29 1.34
N ARG A 112 7.74 -5.47 0.38
CA ARG A 112 9.05 -4.82 0.40
C ARG A 112 9.20 -3.99 1.68
N GLY A 113 10.31 -4.20 2.40
CA GLY A 113 10.59 -3.55 3.69
C GLY A 113 10.19 -4.39 4.92
N CYS A 114 9.41 -5.46 4.76
CA CYS A 114 8.92 -6.27 5.89
C CYS A 114 9.81 -7.47 6.26
N ASN A 115 10.95 -7.68 5.58
CA ASN A 115 11.95 -8.72 5.87
C ASN A 115 11.41 -10.14 6.07
N LYS A 116 10.32 -10.51 5.37
CA LYS A 116 9.66 -11.84 5.51
C LYS A 116 9.14 -12.16 6.91
N THR A 117 8.85 -11.13 7.70
CA THR A 117 8.29 -11.26 9.04
C THR A 117 6.77 -11.12 9.01
N GLN A 118 6.06 -11.80 9.92
CA GLN A 118 4.61 -11.64 10.09
C GLN A 118 4.23 -10.34 10.82
N PHE A 119 5.21 -9.69 11.44
CA PHE A 119 5.05 -8.46 12.20
C PHE A 119 5.93 -7.39 11.55
N CYS A 120 5.45 -6.82 10.44
CA CYS A 120 6.22 -5.84 9.70
C CYS A 120 6.40 -4.57 10.52
N PRO A 121 7.63 -4.17 10.89
CA PRO A 121 7.84 -2.90 11.57
C PRO A 121 7.36 -1.74 10.68
N VAL A 122 6.59 -0.83 11.25
CA VAL A 122 6.02 0.28 10.46
C VAL A 122 7.12 1.14 9.86
N ASP A 123 8.17 1.45 10.62
CA ASP A 123 9.29 2.26 10.15
C ASP A 123 9.98 1.66 8.92
N SER A 124 10.20 0.33 8.91
CA SER A 124 10.81 -0.36 7.77
C SER A 124 9.91 -0.35 6.54
N PHE A 125 8.59 -0.39 6.73
CA PHE A 125 7.63 -0.21 5.63
C PHE A 125 7.67 1.22 5.09
N LEU A 126 7.65 2.24 5.95
CA LEU A 126 7.69 3.65 5.56
C LEU A 126 8.97 3.97 4.79
N GLU A 127 10.12 3.49 5.29
CA GLU A 127 11.42 3.65 4.61
C GLU A 127 11.39 3.03 3.21
N ALA A 128 10.81 1.84 3.06
CA ALA A 128 10.69 1.18 1.76
C ALA A 128 9.72 1.91 0.80
N MET A 129 8.70 2.60 1.32
CA MET A 129 7.72 3.32 0.51
C MET A 129 8.16 4.74 0.13
N ASN A 130 9.17 5.30 0.79
CA ASN A 130 9.67 6.66 0.59
C ASN A 130 10.04 6.96 -0.89
N GLU A 131 10.55 5.97 -1.63
CA GLU A 131 10.85 6.13 -3.05
C GLU A 131 9.60 6.33 -3.92
N TYR A 132 8.45 5.82 -3.49
CA TYR A 132 7.22 5.75 -4.30
C TYR A 132 6.18 6.80 -3.92
N GLU A 133 6.35 7.45 -2.78
CA GLU A 133 5.45 8.50 -2.32
C GLU A 133 5.78 9.87 -2.93
N ASN A 134 4.76 10.70 -3.09
CA ASN A 134 4.93 12.08 -3.52
C ASN A 134 3.72 12.92 -3.07
N ASP A 135 3.97 14.02 -2.35
CA ASP A 135 2.95 14.95 -1.86
C ASP A 135 2.52 15.99 -2.92
N ASP A 136 3.36 16.24 -3.91
CA ASP A 136 3.19 17.20 -4.99
C ASP A 136 3.13 16.50 -6.37
N PRO A 137 1.94 16.00 -6.76
CA PRO A 137 1.77 15.37 -8.07
C PRO A 137 1.91 16.36 -9.23
N GLU A 138 1.73 17.67 -9.01
CA GLU A 138 1.82 18.68 -10.07
C GLU A 138 3.26 18.87 -10.53
N ALA A 139 4.21 18.81 -9.61
CA ALA A 139 5.65 18.83 -9.94
C ALA A 139 6.05 17.70 -10.90
N LEU A 140 5.43 16.52 -10.80
CA LEU A 140 5.70 15.39 -11.70
C LEU A 140 5.13 15.61 -13.10
N CYS A 141 4.07 16.40 -13.23
CA CYS A 141 3.41 16.66 -14.51
C CYS A 141 4.17 17.67 -15.39
N GLN A 142 5.13 18.42 -14.83
CA GLN A 142 5.96 19.37 -15.60
C GLN A 142 7.14 18.72 -16.32
N VAL A 143 7.42 17.46 -16.02
CA VAL A 143 8.49 16.67 -16.64
C VAL A 143 7.84 15.64 -17.57
N CYS A 144 7.30 16.11 -18.70
CA CYS A 144 6.73 15.26 -19.76
C CYS A 144 7.58 15.30 -21.04
#